data_AF-A0A395JUX7-F1
#
_entry.id   AF-A0A395JUX7-F1
#
_cell.length_a   1.000
_cell.length_b   1.000
_cell.length_c   1.000
_cell.angle_alpha   90.00
_cell.angle_beta   90.00
_cell.angle_gamma   90.00
#
_symmetry.space_group_name_H-M   'P 1'
#
loop_
_entity.id
_entity.type
_entity.pdbx_description
1 polymer ?
#
loop_
_entity_poly.entity_id
_entity_poly.type
_entity_poly.pdbx_seq_one_letter_code
_entity_poly.pdbx_strand_id
1 'polypeptide(L)'
;MKKVFFIIAIFVATGLSAQTKYQKGMQKAFGLWKKGQLTEASQLFERISKAEPENWLPAYYTAQVEILSGFGIKDESKLNAKLQKAQEFLDIATSNSENNPEIIITQALLNLVYIAFDGQKYGMTLSGKNNQLYAKAIALAPNNPRVILGKAEWEMGFAQFFGKSTKPYCSQIKKAIELGKKEKIEQEFYPKFQVKRAEEVLQKCQG
;
A
#
# COMPACT_ATOMS: atom_id res chain seq x y z
N MET A 1 47.29 40.57 -39.78
CA MET A 1 46.51 41.05 -38.63
C MET A 1 45.23 40.22 -38.49
N LYS A 2 45.01 39.69 -37.29
CA LYS A 2 43.79 39.08 -36.71
C LYS A 2 43.03 38.00 -37.52
N LYS A 3 43.37 36.73 -37.28
CA LYS A 3 42.50 35.58 -37.53
C LYS A 3 41.41 35.58 -36.44
N VAL A 4 40.16 35.85 -36.82
CA VAL A 4 39.01 35.77 -35.92
C VAL A 4 38.52 34.32 -35.93
N PHE A 5 38.83 33.56 -34.89
CA PHE A 5 38.19 32.28 -34.64
C PHE A 5 36.81 32.55 -34.04
N PHE A 6 35.75 32.31 -34.82
CA PHE A 6 34.38 32.31 -34.33
C PHE A 6 34.11 30.93 -33.72
N ILE A 7 34.21 30.81 -32.39
CA ILE A 7 33.78 29.62 -31.66
C ILE A 7 32.27 29.76 -31.41
N ILE A 8 31.47 29.02 -32.16
CA ILE A 8 30.04 28.84 -31.89
C ILE A 8 29.94 27.84 -30.73
N ALA A 9 29.78 28.37 -29.51
CA ALA A 9 29.46 27.56 -28.34
C ALA A 9 27.99 27.13 -28.44
N ILE A 10 27.75 25.89 -28.89
CA ILE A 10 26.45 25.24 -28.80
C ILE A 10 26.18 24.96 -27.32
N PHE A 11 25.35 25.79 -26.69
CA PHE A 11 24.75 25.49 -25.39
C PHE A 11 23.73 24.37 -25.61
N VAL A 12 24.15 23.12 -25.43
CA VAL A 12 23.22 22.01 -25.22
C VAL A 12 22.61 22.22 -23.84
N ALA A 13 21.44 22.83 -23.78
CA ALA A 13 20.63 22.87 -22.57
C ALA A 13 20.15 21.43 -22.28
N THR A 14 20.97 20.64 -21.60
CA THR A 14 20.48 19.43 -20.96
C THR A 14 19.52 19.89 -19.86
N GLY A 15 18.22 19.68 -20.09
CA GLY A 15 17.21 19.87 -19.06
C GLY A 15 17.46 18.91 -17.93
N LEU A 16 18.28 19.31 -16.96
CA LEU A 16 18.36 18.67 -15.65
C LEU A 16 17.03 18.95 -14.95
N SER A 17 16.04 18.08 -15.15
CA SER A 17 14.83 18.09 -14.33
C SER A 17 15.23 17.81 -12.88
N ALA A 18 15.43 18.87 -12.11
CA ALA A 18 15.69 18.75 -10.69
C ALA A 18 14.48 18.11 -10.02
N GLN A 19 14.71 17.01 -9.28
CA GLN A 19 13.62 16.38 -8.51
C GLN A 19 12.99 17.40 -7.55
N THR A 20 11.67 17.41 -7.51
CA THR A 20 10.90 18.26 -6.61
C THR A 20 11.17 17.90 -5.14
N LYS A 21 10.87 18.81 -4.21
CA LYS A 21 10.96 18.50 -2.76
C LYS A 21 10.09 17.29 -2.39
N TYR A 22 8.89 17.20 -2.99
CA TYR A 22 8.01 16.05 -2.88
C TYR A 22 8.70 14.75 -3.31
N GLN A 23 9.22 14.69 -4.54
CA GLN A 23 9.88 13.50 -5.08
C GLN A 23 11.05 13.04 -4.22
N LYS A 24 11.92 13.98 -3.81
CA LYS A 24 13.04 13.70 -2.90
C LYS A 24 12.56 13.17 -1.55
N GLY A 25 11.51 13.77 -0.99
CA GLY A 25 10.89 13.33 0.27
C GLY A 25 10.35 11.91 0.17
N MET A 26 9.51 11.64 -0.84
CA MET A 26 8.90 10.33 -1.05
C MET A 26 9.96 9.25 -1.27
N GLN A 27 10.93 9.48 -2.14
CA GLN A 27 12.02 8.53 -2.40
C GLN A 27 12.83 8.23 -1.13
N LYS A 28 13.12 9.26 -0.32
CA LYS A 28 13.79 9.08 0.98
C LYS A 28 12.93 8.25 1.95
N ALA A 29 11.62 8.51 2.02
CA ALA A 29 10.69 7.78 2.88
C ALA A 29 10.60 6.29 2.48
N PHE A 30 10.46 5.99 1.19
CA PHE A 30 10.56 4.62 0.70
C PHE A 30 11.92 3.97 0.96
N GLY A 31 13.00 4.74 0.87
CA GLY A 31 14.35 4.27 1.21
C GLY A 31 14.49 3.84 2.67
N LEU A 32 13.94 4.63 3.60
CA LEU A 32 13.87 4.29 5.03
C LEU A 32 13.04 3.03 5.27
N TRP A 33 11.87 2.96 4.64
CA TRP A 33 10.98 1.80 4.76
C TRP A 33 11.65 0.52 4.26
N LYS A 34 12.29 0.57 3.08
CA LYS A 34 13.03 -0.58 2.52
C LYS A 34 14.14 -1.09 3.45
N LYS A 35 14.72 -0.20 4.27
CA LYS A 35 15.74 -0.54 5.28
C LYS A 35 15.15 -1.06 6.61
N GLY A 36 13.82 -1.13 6.73
CA GLY A 36 13.14 -1.51 7.97
C GLY A 36 13.03 -0.39 9.01
N GLN A 37 13.38 0.85 8.65
CA GLN A 37 13.28 2.02 9.54
C GLN A 37 11.85 2.56 9.53
N LEU A 38 10.91 1.77 10.07
CA LEU A 38 9.47 2.01 9.93
C LEU A 38 9.01 3.31 10.60
N THR A 39 9.57 3.63 11.76
CA THR A 39 9.24 4.86 12.50
C THR A 39 9.64 6.10 11.71
N GLU A 40 10.88 6.14 11.22
CA GLU A 40 11.42 7.27 10.46
C GLU A 40 10.74 7.41 9.10
N ALA A 41 10.40 6.28 8.47
CA ALA A 41 9.62 6.26 7.22
C ALA A 41 8.23 6.86 7.44
N SER A 42 7.48 6.37 8.43
CA SER A 42 6.14 6.88 8.76
C SER A 42 6.17 8.38 9.07
N GLN A 43 7.08 8.82 9.93
CA GLN A 43 7.22 10.24 10.27
C GLN A 43 7.56 11.11 9.06
N LEU A 44 8.34 10.59 8.11
CA LEU A 44 8.66 11.33 6.89
C LEU A 44 7.46 11.39 5.94
N PHE A 45 6.73 10.30 5.72
CA PHE A 45 5.47 10.34 4.96
C PHE A 45 4.45 11.29 5.59
N GLU A 46 4.31 11.29 6.91
CA GLU A 46 3.43 12.21 7.63
C GLU A 46 3.81 13.68 7.38
N ARG A 47 5.10 14.03 7.47
CA ARG A 47 5.55 15.40 7.16
C ARG A 47 5.26 15.78 5.71
N ILE A 48 5.40 14.84 4.78
CA ILE A 48 5.07 15.07 3.36
C ILE A 48 3.57 15.25 3.19
N SER A 49 2.74 14.46 3.87
CA SER A 49 1.27 14.60 3.85
C SER A 49 0.82 15.98 4.33
N LYS A 50 1.50 16.57 5.31
CA LYS A 50 1.21 17.94 5.78
C LYS A 50 1.65 19.01 4.76
N ALA A 51 2.69 18.75 4.00
CA ALA A 51 3.20 19.66 2.96
C ALA A 51 2.44 19.55 1.63
N GLU A 52 1.79 18.40 1.38
CA GLU A 52 1.05 18.07 0.16
C GLU A 52 -0.38 17.62 0.52
N PRO A 53 -1.21 18.50 1.11
CA PRO A 53 -2.47 18.11 1.77
C PRO A 53 -3.54 17.54 0.82
N GLU A 54 -3.46 17.86 -0.46
CA GLU A 54 -4.38 17.37 -1.51
C GLU A 54 -3.92 16.04 -2.14
N ASN A 55 -2.70 15.59 -1.82
CA ASN A 55 -2.16 14.34 -2.34
C ASN A 55 -2.46 13.20 -1.37
N TRP A 56 -3.27 12.24 -1.81
CA TRP A 56 -3.65 11.10 -0.98
C TRP A 56 -2.48 10.13 -0.70
N LEU A 57 -1.45 10.08 -1.55
CA LEU A 57 -0.38 9.06 -1.48
C LEU A 57 0.45 9.14 -0.19
N PRO A 58 0.97 10.31 0.25
CA PRO A 58 1.72 10.39 1.51
C PRO A 58 0.90 9.94 2.72
N ALA A 59 -0.36 10.37 2.81
CA ALA A 59 -1.27 9.95 3.88
C ALA A 59 -1.49 8.43 3.84
N TYR A 60 -1.81 7.88 2.67
CA TYR A 60 -1.95 6.45 2.44
C TYR A 60 -0.70 5.66 2.87
N TYR A 61 0.50 6.14 2.54
CA TYR A 61 1.73 5.46 2.92
C TYR A 61 2.07 5.59 4.40
N THR A 62 1.76 6.72 5.04
CA THR A 62 1.82 6.81 6.51
C THR A 62 0.93 5.74 7.12
N ALA A 63 -0.34 5.66 6.73
CA ALA A 63 -1.27 4.66 7.23
C ALA A 63 -0.77 3.23 7.01
N GLN A 64 -0.29 2.92 5.79
CA GLN A 64 0.19 1.58 5.45
C GLN A 64 1.39 1.16 6.30
N VAL A 65 2.36 2.05 6.55
CA VAL A 65 3.50 1.75 7.42
C VAL A 65 3.05 1.53 8.86
N GLU A 66 2.18 2.40 9.38
CA GLU A 66 1.63 2.27 10.74
C GLU A 66 0.88 0.93 10.91
N ILE A 67 0.00 0.56 9.97
CA ILE A 67 -0.74 -0.72 9.97
C ILE A 67 0.22 -1.91 9.97
N LEU A 68 1.16 -1.95 9.02
CA LEU A 68 2.08 -3.08 8.90
C LEU A 68 2.96 -3.26 10.12
N SER A 69 3.36 -2.16 10.75
CA SER A 69 4.11 -2.17 12.00
C SER A 69 3.28 -2.51 13.25
N GLY A 70 1.95 -2.63 13.11
CA GLY A 70 1.06 -3.10 14.18
C GLY A 70 1.08 -4.61 14.37
N PHE A 71 1.43 -5.39 13.33
CA PHE A 71 1.54 -6.84 13.45
C PHE A 71 2.61 -7.24 14.47
N GLY A 72 2.27 -8.17 15.36
CA GLY A 72 3.18 -8.71 16.36
C GLY A 72 3.30 -7.89 17.66
N ILE A 73 2.71 -6.68 17.72
CA ILE A 73 2.58 -5.93 18.97
C ILE A 73 1.78 -6.75 19.97
N LYS A 74 2.25 -6.81 21.23
CA LYS A 74 1.61 -7.57 22.32
C LYS A 74 0.85 -6.70 23.32
N ASP A 75 1.14 -5.40 23.33
CA ASP A 75 0.49 -4.42 24.18
C ASP A 75 -0.67 -3.76 23.41
N GLU A 76 -1.89 -3.98 23.88
CA GLU A 76 -3.10 -3.49 23.22
C GLU A 76 -3.14 -1.95 23.15
N SER A 77 -2.64 -1.25 24.18
CA SER A 77 -2.62 0.22 24.19
C SER A 77 -1.69 0.77 23.11
N LYS A 78 -0.52 0.14 22.94
CA LYS A 78 0.43 0.49 21.88
C LYS A 78 -0.12 0.17 20.49
N LEU A 79 -0.81 -0.96 20.35
CA LEU A 79 -1.48 -1.31 19.10
C LEU A 79 -2.56 -0.26 18.76
N ASN A 80 -3.42 0.07 19.72
CA ASN A 80 -4.49 1.03 19.54
C ASN A 80 -3.96 2.41 19.13
N ALA A 81 -2.96 2.94 19.82
CA ALA A 81 -2.35 4.21 19.46
C ALA A 81 -1.83 4.21 18.00
N LYS A 82 -1.24 3.09 17.58
CA LYS A 82 -0.70 2.92 16.23
C LYS A 82 -1.79 2.83 15.16
N LEU A 83 -2.83 2.02 15.39
CA LEU A 83 -3.93 1.84 14.44
C LEU A 83 -4.89 3.04 14.41
N GLN A 84 -5.05 3.78 15.51
CA GLN A 84 -5.77 5.06 15.52
C GLN A 84 -5.07 6.09 14.64
N LYS A 85 -3.75 6.23 14.79
CA LYS A 85 -2.97 7.08 13.89
C LYS A 85 -3.11 6.65 12.43
N ALA A 86 -3.05 5.34 12.15
CA ALA A 86 -3.27 4.84 10.80
C ALA A 86 -4.66 5.21 10.26
N GLN A 87 -5.70 5.11 11.08
CA GLN A 87 -7.07 5.49 10.70
C GLN A 87 -7.16 6.96 10.33
N GLU A 88 -6.57 7.87 11.12
CA GLU A 88 -6.56 9.31 10.82
C GLU A 88 -5.96 9.59 9.43
N PHE A 89 -4.87 8.90 9.08
CA PHE A 89 -4.26 9.05 7.75
C PHE A 89 -5.03 8.35 6.63
N LEU A 90 -5.76 7.26 6.91
CA LEU A 90 -6.71 6.69 5.94
C LEU A 90 -7.87 7.65 5.66
N ASP A 91 -8.37 8.35 6.69
CA ASP A 91 -9.45 9.32 6.55
C ASP A 91 -9.00 10.51 5.69
N ILE A 92 -7.78 11.01 5.91
CA ILE A 92 -7.15 12.05 5.06
C ILE A 92 -6.95 11.56 3.62
N ALA A 93 -6.48 10.31 3.44
CA ALA A 93 -6.31 9.76 2.09
C ALA A 93 -7.67 9.62 1.38
N THR A 94 -8.70 9.19 2.11
CA THR A 94 -10.07 9.00 1.59
C THR A 94 -10.71 10.32 1.19
N SER A 95 -10.56 11.38 1.98
CA SER A 95 -11.12 12.70 1.64
C SER A 95 -10.52 13.30 0.37
N ASN A 96 -9.27 12.94 0.04
CA ASN A 96 -8.58 13.35 -1.17
C ASN A 96 -8.71 12.36 -2.35
N SER A 97 -9.27 11.17 -2.11
CA SER A 97 -9.42 10.13 -3.12
C SER A 97 -10.60 9.22 -2.78
N GLU A 98 -11.80 9.77 -2.94
CA GLU A 98 -13.03 9.06 -2.60
C GLU A 98 -13.18 7.80 -3.45
N ASN A 99 -13.68 6.71 -2.83
CA ASN A 99 -13.89 5.42 -3.48
C ASN A 99 -12.62 4.82 -4.12
N ASN A 100 -11.43 5.19 -3.63
CA ASN A 100 -10.18 4.61 -4.08
C ASN A 100 -10.00 3.16 -3.57
N PRO A 101 -9.86 2.16 -4.46
CA PRO A 101 -9.75 0.76 -4.06
C PRO A 101 -8.52 0.45 -3.21
N GLU A 102 -7.40 1.16 -3.39
CA GLU A 102 -6.17 0.95 -2.62
C GLU A 102 -6.37 1.33 -1.14
N ILE A 103 -7.09 2.42 -0.90
CA ILE A 103 -7.41 2.89 0.45
C ILE A 103 -8.40 1.93 1.11
N ILE A 104 -9.42 1.48 0.37
CA ILE A 104 -10.43 0.54 0.87
C ILE A 104 -9.78 -0.79 1.33
N ILE A 105 -8.89 -1.37 0.53
CA ILE A 105 -8.21 -2.62 0.94
C ILE A 105 -7.19 -2.39 2.06
N THR A 106 -6.66 -1.18 2.21
CA THR A 106 -5.79 -0.82 3.33
C THR A 106 -6.58 -0.65 4.63
N GLN A 107 -7.81 -0.12 4.57
CA GLN A 107 -8.75 -0.16 5.69
C GLN A 107 -9.07 -1.61 6.10
N ALA A 108 -9.21 -2.52 5.13
CA ALA A 108 -9.42 -3.92 5.42
C ALA A 108 -8.19 -4.59 6.07
N LEU A 109 -6.98 -4.13 5.71
CA LEU A 109 -5.74 -4.56 6.35
C LEU A 109 -5.64 -4.04 7.80
N LEU A 110 -6.05 -2.80 8.07
CA LEU A 110 -6.13 -2.26 9.44
C LEU A 110 -6.99 -3.14 10.34
N ASN A 111 -8.20 -3.51 9.87
CA ASN A 111 -9.08 -4.42 10.58
C ASN A 111 -8.44 -5.80 10.81
N LEU A 112 -7.70 -6.31 9.82
CA LEU A 112 -6.99 -7.58 9.95
C LEU A 112 -5.93 -7.54 11.06
N VAL A 113 -5.24 -6.42 11.28
CA VAL A 113 -4.28 -6.30 12.39
C VAL A 113 -4.97 -6.45 13.74
N TYR A 114 -6.14 -5.83 13.92
CA TYR A 114 -6.95 -6.01 15.13
C TYR A 114 -7.37 -7.47 15.33
N ILE A 115 -7.87 -8.12 14.27
CA ILE A 115 -8.27 -9.53 14.31
C ILE A 115 -7.07 -10.44 14.63
N ALA A 116 -5.90 -10.15 14.06
CA ALA A 116 -4.68 -10.91 14.32
C ALA A 116 -4.15 -10.71 15.75
N PHE A 117 -4.42 -9.56 16.38
CA PHE A 117 -4.08 -9.30 17.77
C PHE A 117 -4.96 -10.09 18.74
N ASP A 118 -6.28 -10.01 18.57
CA ASP A 118 -7.26 -10.75 19.37
C ASP A 118 -8.49 -11.11 18.53
N GLY A 119 -8.47 -12.32 17.98
CA GLY A 119 -9.54 -12.84 17.13
C GLY A 119 -10.86 -13.06 17.87
N GLN A 120 -10.83 -13.29 19.20
CA GLN A 120 -12.05 -13.46 19.99
C GLN A 120 -12.74 -12.12 20.21
N LYS A 121 -11.96 -11.07 20.50
CA LYS A 121 -12.48 -9.72 20.72
C LYS A 121 -12.91 -9.02 19.43
N TYR A 122 -12.10 -9.10 18.38
CA TYR A 122 -12.27 -8.30 17.17
C TYR A 122 -12.86 -9.09 15.99
N GLY A 123 -12.76 -10.42 15.99
CA GLY A 123 -13.11 -11.27 14.85
C GLY A 123 -14.55 -11.10 14.39
N MET A 124 -15.52 -11.23 15.29
CA MET A 124 -16.95 -11.21 14.92
C MET A 124 -17.38 -9.87 14.31
N THR A 125 -16.93 -8.75 14.88
CA THR A 125 -17.32 -7.41 14.43
C THR A 125 -16.57 -6.97 13.19
N LEU A 126 -15.25 -7.20 13.13
CA LEU A 126 -14.42 -6.70 12.03
C LEU A 126 -14.42 -7.62 10.81
N SER A 127 -14.69 -8.93 10.95
CA SER A 127 -14.75 -9.82 9.77
C SER A 127 -15.91 -9.47 8.84
N GLY A 128 -17.07 -9.13 9.39
CA GLY A 128 -18.22 -8.67 8.60
C GLY A 128 -17.90 -7.37 7.84
N LYS A 129 -17.25 -6.41 8.51
CA LYS A 129 -16.78 -5.16 7.88
C LYS A 129 -15.75 -5.43 6.79
N ASN A 130 -14.81 -6.34 7.01
CA ASN A 130 -13.82 -6.73 6.00
C ASN A 130 -14.46 -7.31 4.74
N ASN A 131 -15.47 -8.17 4.90
CA ASN A 131 -16.21 -8.72 3.76
C ASN A 131 -16.88 -7.61 2.94
N GLN A 132 -17.47 -6.61 3.60
CA GLN A 132 -18.07 -5.45 2.93
C GLN A 132 -17.04 -4.59 2.20
N LEU A 133 -15.88 -4.33 2.82
CA LEU A 133 -14.79 -3.58 2.20
C LEU A 133 -14.27 -4.27 0.94
N TYR A 134 -14.02 -5.58 0.99
CA TYR A 134 -13.58 -6.33 -0.18
C TYR A 134 -14.66 -6.45 -1.26
N ALA A 135 -15.94 -6.58 -0.88
CA ALA A 135 -17.06 -6.55 -1.82
C ALA A 135 -17.15 -5.19 -2.54
N LYS A 136 -16.98 -4.08 -1.81
CA LYS A 136 -16.92 -2.73 -2.39
C LYS A 136 -15.70 -2.57 -3.31
N ALA A 137 -14.51 -2.95 -2.85
CA ALA A 137 -13.28 -2.81 -3.62
C ALA A 137 -13.31 -3.60 -4.94
N ILE A 138 -13.80 -4.85 -4.92
CA ILE A 138 -13.87 -5.67 -6.13
C ILE A 138 -14.93 -5.17 -7.12
N ALA A 139 -16.03 -4.58 -6.63
CA ALA A 139 -17.03 -3.95 -7.49
C ALA A 139 -16.48 -2.69 -8.17
N LEU A 140 -15.70 -1.88 -7.45
CA LEU A 140 -15.08 -0.66 -7.98
C LEU A 140 -13.93 -0.96 -8.95
N ALA A 141 -13.12 -1.96 -8.65
CA ALA A 141 -11.90 -2.25 -9.41
C ALA A 141 -11.70 -3.77 -9.62
N PRO A 142 -12.54 -4.42 -10.43
CA PRO A 142 -12.56 -5.88 -10.60
C PRO A 142 -11.30 -6.48 -11.23
N ASN A 143 -10.46 -5.63 -11.85
CA ASN A 143 -9.19 -5.99 -12.48
C ASN A 143 -7.97 -5.43 -11.74
N ASN A 144 -8.15 -4.81 -10.57
CA ASN A 144 -7.02 -4.36 -9.77
C ASN A 144 -6.34 -5.58 -9.10
N PRO A 145 -5.07 -5.87 -9.41
CA PRO A 145 -4.41 -7.06 -8.92
C PRO A 145 -4.22 -7.05 -7.39
N ARG A 146 -4.05 -5.88 -6.75
CA ARG A 146 -3.96 -5.77 -5.29
C ARG A 146 -5.29 -6.06 -4.61
N VAL A 147 -6.41 -5.62 -5.20
CA VAL A 147 -7.76 -5.94 -4.69
C VAL A 147 -8.03 -7.44 -4.75
N ILE A 148 -7.77 -8.07 -5.89
CA ILE A 148 -7.98 -9.51 -6.08
C ILE A 148 -7.11 -10.32 -5.10
N LEU A 149 -5.81 -9.96 -5.00
CA LEU A 149 -4.90 -10.65 -4.09
C LEU A 149 -5.32 -10.45 -2.63
N GLY A 150 -5.58 -9.22 -2.19
CA GLY A 150 -5.96 -8.93 -0.80
C GLY A 150 -7.24 -9.66 -0.40
N LYS A 151 -8.24 -9.71 -1.28
CA LYS A 151 -9.47 -10.48 -1.06
C LYS A 151 -9.18 -11.98 -0.93
N ALA A 152 -8.38 -12.54 -1.84
CA ALA A 152 -8.02 -13.96 -1.79
C ALA A 152 -7.26 -14.31 -0.51
N GLU A 153 -6.31 -13.48 -0.07
CA GLU A 153 -5.58 -13.69 1.18
C GLU A 153 -6.48 -13.60 2.41
N TRP A 154 -7.42 -12.66 2.42
CA TRP A 154 -8.43 -12.54 3.48
C TRP A 154 -9.29 -13.81 3.57
N GLU A 155 -9.83 -14.29 2.44
CA GLU A 155 -10.66 -15.49 2.39
C GLU A 155 -9.86 -16.76 2.73
N MET A 156 -8.59 -16.83 2.33
CA MET A 156 -7.68 -17.91 2.72
C MET A 156 -7.43 -17.93 4.23
N GLY A 157 -7.12 -16.78 4.84
CA GLY A 157 -6.90 -16.67 6.28
C GLY A 157 -8.14 -17.09 7.07
N PHE A 158 -9.32 -16.66 6.63
CA PHE A 158 -10.59 -17.08 7.21
C PHE A 158 -10.81 -18.60 7.07
N ALA A 159 -10.57 -19.16 5.87
CA ALA A 159 -10.70 -20.60 5.66
C ALA A 159 -9.76 -21.40 6.56
N GLN A 160 -8.49 -21.00 6.65
CA GLN A 160 -7.48 -21.63 7.51
C GLN A 160 -7.87 -21.60 8.98
N PHE A 161 -8.40 -20.47 9.46
CA PHE A 161 -8.87 -20.33 10.85
C PHE A 161 -9.95 -21.36 11.21
N PHE A 162 -10.83 -21.71 10.26
CA PHE A 162 -11.85 -22.74 10.42
C PHE A 162 -11.44 -24.14 9.93
N GLY A 163 -10.15 -24.37 9.67
CA GLY A 163 -9.64 -25.66 9.21
C GLY A 163 -10.11 -26.07 7.81
N LYS A 164 -10.55 -25.12 6.98
CA LYS A 164 -11.00 -25.34 5.61
C LYS A 164 -9.85 -25.18 4.62
N SER A 165 -9.96 -25.83 3.46
CA SER A 165 -8.96 -25.74 2.38
C SER A 165 -8.87 -24.34 1.77
N THR A 166 -7.65 -23.90 1.46
CA THR A 166 -7.35 -22.66 0.72
C THR A 166 -7.39 -22.84 -0.80
N LYS A 167 -7.41 -24.08 -1.29
CA LYS A 167 -7.39 -24.44 -2.71
C LYS A 167 -8.39 -23.65 -3.59
N PRO A 168 -9.64 -23.36 -3.14
CA PRO A 168 -10.61 -22.60 -3.94
C PRO A 168 -10.15 -21.19 -4.33
N TYR A 169 -9.19 -20.60 -3.61
CA TYR A 169 -8.74 -19.22 -3.81
C TYR A 169 -7.51 -19.10 -4.73
N CYS A 170 -6.84 -20.21 -5.05
CA CYS A 170 -5.60 -20.17 -5.84
C CYS A 170 -5.81 -19.65 -7.27
N SER A 171 -7.00 -19.85 -7.85
CA SER A 171 -7.35 -19.31 -9.17
C SER A 171 -7.39 -17.77 -9.16
N GLN A 172 -7.89 -17.17 -8.08
CA GLN A 172 -7.90 -15.72 -7.91
C GLN A 172 -6.47 -15.17 -7.77
N ILE A 173 -5.59 -15.85 -7.04
CA ILE A 173 -4.19 -15.45 -6.92
C ILE A 173 -3.47 -15.52 -8.28
N LYS A 174 -3.69 -16.59 -9.06
CA LYS A 174 -3.15 -16.69 -10.43
C LYS A 174 -3.61 -15.52 -11.29
N LYS A 175 -4.91 -15.20 -11.25
CA LYS A 175 -5.49 -14.05 -11.96
C LYS A 175 -4.84 -12.73 -11.53
N ALA A 176 -4.65 -12.52 -10.22
CA ALA A 176 -3.98 -11.33 -9.69
C ALA A 176 -2.55 -11.20 -10.21
N ILE A 177 -1.80 -12.31 -10.27
CA ILE A 177 -0.43 -12.35 -10.80
C ILE A 177 -0.41 -11.98 -12.29
N GLU A 178 -1.31 -12.55 -13.10
CA GLU A 178 -1.39 -12.24 -14.53
C GLU A 178 -1.72 -10.78 -14.81
N LEU A 179 -2.67 -10.21 -14.05
CA LEU A 179 -3.02 -8.80 -14.14
C LEU A 179 -1.88 -7.91 -13.66
N GLY A 180 -1.23 -8.27 -12.55
CA GLY A 180 -0.09 -7.55 -11.99
C GLY A 180 1.13 -7.51 -12.90
N LYS A 181 1.38 -8.56 -13.70
CA LYS A 181 2.44 -8.58 -14.73
C LYS A 181 2.16 -7.61 -15.88
N LYS A 182 0.88 -7.28 -16.12
CA LYS A 182 0.41 -6.37 -17.18
C LYS A 182 0.09 -4.98 -16.66
N GLU A 183 0.29 -4.74 -15.36
CA GLU A 183 -0.07 -3.50 -14.71
C GLU A 183 0.72 -2.32 -15.30
N LYS A 184 -0.01 -1.26 -15.64
CA LYS A 184 0.57 0.03 -16.05
C LYS A 184 0.25 1.05 -14.97
N ILE A 185 1.29 1.70 -14.48
CA ILE A 185 1.19 2.72 -13.43
C ILE A 185 1.54 4.05 -14.06
N GLU A 186 0.55 4.93 -14.13
CA GLU A 186 0.69 6.27 -14.71
C GLU A 186 0.99 7.33 -13.64
N GLN A 187 0.46 7.15 -12.43
CA GLN A 187 0.71 8.04 -11.30
C GLN A 187 2.05 7.71 -10.63
N GLU A 188 2.90 8.73 -10.45
CA GLU A 188 4.16 8.58 -9.72
C GLU A 188 3.88 8.15 -8.27
N PHE A 189 4.71 7.22 -7.77
CA PHE A 189 4.57 6.62 -6.43
C PHE A 189 3.25 5.88 -6.17
N TYR A 190 2.47 5.54 -7.19
CA TYR A 190 1.31 4.68 -6.99
C TYR A 190 1.72 3.27 -6.47
N PRO A 191 0.90 2.62 -5.63
CA PRO A 191 1.19 1.28 -5.09
C PRO A 191 1.45 0.24 -6.18
N LYS A 192 2.63 -0.37 -6.17
CA LYS A 192 3.02 -1.38 -7.17
C LYS A 192 2.62 -2.79 -6.73
N PHE A 193 2.07 -3.58 -7.65
CA PHE A 193 1.80 -4.98 -7.36
C PHE A 193 3.11 -5.76 -7.19
N GLN A 194 3.18 -6.57 -6.12
CA GLN A 194 4.36 -7.36 -5.80
C GLN A 194 4.23 -8.79 -6.34
N VAL A 195 4.54 -8.98 -7.62
CA VAL A 195 4.42 -10.28 -8.32
C VAL A 195 5.10 -11.41 -7.57
N LYS A 196 6.35 -11.21 -7.14
CA LYS A 196 7.12 -12.23 -6.41
C LYS A 196 6.42 -12.70 -5.13
N ARG A 197 5.90 -11.74 -4.33
CA ARG A 197 5.17 -12.05 -3.10
C ARG A 197 3.87 -12.79 -3.39
N ALA A 198 3.16 -12.42 -4.46
CA ALA A 198 1.96 -13.13 -4.88
C ALA A 198 2.25 -14.58 -5.33
N GLU A 199 3.38 -14.81 -6.00
CA GLU A 199 3.85 -16.16 -6.37
C GLU A 199 4.18 -17.01 -5.13
N GLU A 200 4.79 -16.42 -4.10
CA GLU A 200 5.02 -17.10 -2.80
C GLU A 200 3.70 -17.47 -2.10
N VAL A 201 2.68 -16.60 -2.15
CA VAL A 201 1.34 -16.90 -1.63
C VAL A 201 0.67 -18.03 -2.42
N LEU A 202 0.81 -18.04 -3.74
CA LEU A 202 0.26 -19.08 -4.60
C LEU A 202 0.84 -20.46 -4.26
N GLN A 203 2.13 -20.55 -3.97
CA GLN A 203 2.77 -21.81 -3.56
C GLN A 203 2.15 -22.36 -2.27
N LYS A 204 1.87 -21.49 -1.29
CA LYS A 204 1.21 -21.87 -0.03
C LYS A 204 -0.26 -22.25 -0.19
N CYS A 205 -0.90 -21.82 -1.27
CA CYS A 205 -2.30 -22.14 -1.56
C CYS A 205 -2.47 -23.56 -2.13
N GLN A 206 -1.41 -24.12 -2.74
CA GLN A 206 -1.45 -25.43 -3.41
C GLN A 206 -1.13 -26.61 -2.49
N GLY A 207 -0.63 -26.35 -1.27
CA GLY A 207 -0.45 -27.35 -0.22
C GLY A 207 -1.71 -27.55 0.60
#